data_AF-A0A940V7D7-F1
#
_entry.id   AF-A0A940V7D7-F1
#
_cell.length_a   1.000
_cell.length_b   1.000
_cell.length_c   1.000
_cell.angle_alpha   90.00
_cell.angle_beta   90.00
_cell.angle_gamma   90.00
#
_symmetry.space_group_name_H-M   'P 1'
#
loop_
_entity.id
_entity.type
_entity.pdbx_description
1 polymer ?
#
loop_
_entity_poly.entity_id
_entity_poly.type
_entity_poly.pdbx_seq_one_letter_code
_entity_poly.pdbx_strand_id
1 'polypeptide(L)'
;MTNVNNPMDQTPKKIAQIKLEFMQASKEEILVLLEKYDGDERSGAVTICNQYRNKAQMLQKELERLAKMKIYEQKYNDYEYICGIDEVGRGPFAGPVIAAAVILPKDCEILYINDSKQLSEKKREELYDEIISKAIAYGIGSVPPNQIDEINILQATYEAMRKAIGNLKVRPDILLNDAVTIPGVDIKQVPIIKGDAKSVSIAAMDLRSILKPLSNTVLPQFIVELL
;
A
#
# COMPACT_ATOMS: atom_id res chain seq x y z
N MET A 1 -53.28 -41.57 -6.84
CA MET A 1 -51.88 -41.67 -6.35
C MET A 1 -50.97 -41.02 -7.38
N THR A 2 -50.48 -39.81 -7.13
CA THR A 2 -49.24 -39.31 -7.72
C THR A 2 -48.73 -38.16 -6.87
N ASN A 3 -47.70 -38.51 -6.10
CA ASN A 3 -46.71 -37.73 -5.37
C ASN A 3 -46.92 -36.22 -5.15
N VAL A 4 -47.07 -35.91 -3.87
CA VAL A 4 -46.78 -34.62 -3.25
C VAL A 4 -45.32 -34.27 -3.51
N ASN A 5 -45.06 -33.16 -4.22
CA ASN A 5 -43.73 -32.56 -4.27
C ASN A 5 -43.39 -32.06 -2.87
N ASN A 6 -42.53 -32.82 -2.20
CA ASN A 6 -41.98 -32.56 -0.88
C ASN A 6 -41.21 -31.22 -0.89
N PRO A 7 -41.50 -30.26 -0.01
CA PRO A 7 -40.75 -29.02 0.07
C PRO A 7 -39.35 -29.32 0.60
N MET A 8 -38.34 -29.04 -0.23
CA MET A 8 -36.92 -28.84 0.14
C MET A 8 -36.52 -29.40 1.52
N ASP A 9 -36.13 -30.68 1.54
CA ASP A 9 -35.30 -31.23 2.61
C ASP A 9 -33.90 -30.60 2.51
N GLN A 10 -33.75 -29.38 3.04
CA GLN A 10 -32.45 -28.80 3.34
C GLN A 10 -32.19 -29.03 4.82
N THR A 11 -31.70 -30.22 5.18
CA THR A 11 -31.07 -30.42 6.48
C THR A 11 -30.12 -29.25 6.76
N PRO A 12 -30.27 -28.53 7.89
CA PRO A 12 -29.50 -27.33 8.15
C PRO A 12 -28.01 -27.69 8.16
N LYS A 13 -27.23 -27.00 7.31
CA LYS A 13 -25.79 -27.27 7.17
C LYS A 13 -25.11 -27.27 8.54
N LYS A 14 -24.11 -28.15 8.69
CA LYS A 14 -23.32 -28.23 9.93
C LYS A 14 -22.54 -26.92 10.10
N ILE A 15 -22.36 -26.47 11.34
CA ILE A 15 -21.60 -25.23 11.66
C ILE A 15 -20.21 -25.22 11.01
N ALA A 16 -19.54 -26.38 10.96
CA ALA A 16 -18.23 -26.52 10.30
C ALA A 16 -18.29 -26.20 8.78
N GLN A 17 -19.38 -26.56 8.10
CA GLN A 17 -19.56 -26.26 6.68
C GLN A 17 -19.84 -24.78 6.46
N ILE A 18 -20.66 -24.17 7.32
CA ILE A 18 -20.93 -22.72 7.27
C ILE A 18 -19.62 -21.95 7.45
N LYS A 19 -18.79 -22.34 8.43
CA LYS A 19 -17.48 -21.74 8.65
C LYS A 19 -16.58 -21.84 7.41
N LEU A 20 -16.58 -23.00 6.74
CA LEU A 20 -15.79 -23.21 5.53
C LEU A 20 -16.26 -22.34 4.37
N GLU A 21 -17.58 -22.21 4.16
CA GLU A 21 -18.17 -21.30 3.16
C GLU A 21 -17.68 -19.87 3.36
N PHE A 22 -17.75 -19.36 4.59
CA PHE A 22 -17.27 -18.01 4.89
C PHE A 22 -15.74 -17.85 4.74
N MET A 23 -14.95 -18.90 5.05
CA MET A 23 -13.49 -18.85 4.90
C MET A 23 -13.02 -18.82 3.45
N GLN A 24 -13.81 -19.41 2.54
CA GLN A 24 -13.48 -19.51 1.12
C GLN A 24 -14.15 -18.41 0.28
N ALA A 25 -15.13 -17.71 0.85
CA ALA A 25 -15.85 -16.65 0.18
C ALA A 25 -14.98 -15.43 -0.11
N SER A 26 -15.13 -14.90 -1.32
CA SER A 26 -14.74 -13.55 -1.72
C SER A 26 -15.49 -12.47 -0.93
N LYS A 27 -15.07 -11.22 -1.08
CA LYS A 27 -15.68 -10.07 -0.41
C LYS A 27 -17.17 -9.93 -0.74
N GLU A 28 -17.53 -10.14 -2.00
CA GLU A 28 -18.89 -10.05 -2.51
C GLU A 28 -19.74 -11.22 -2.01
N GLU A 29 -19.18 -12.43 -1.98
CA GLU A 29 -19.86 -13.63 -1.49
C GLU A 29 -20.12 -13.57 0.02
N ILE A 30 -19.25 -12.94 0.81
CA ILE A 30 -19.46 -12.78 2.25
C ILE A 30 -20.78 -12.05 2.54
N LEU A 31 -21.14 -11.04 1.76
CA LEU A 31 -22.41 -10.31 1.94
C LEU A 31 -23.62 -11.22 1.69
N VAL A 32 -23.56 -12.01 0.61
CA VAL A 32 -24.60 -12.98 0.27
C VAL A 32 -24.73 -14.07 1.35
N LEU A 33 -23.61 -14.55 1.89
CA LEU A 33 -23.62 -15.53 2.97
C LEU A 33 -24.18 -14.95 4.27
N LEU A 34 -23.90 -13.68 4.58
CA LEU A 34 -24.47 -13.01 5.75
C LEU A 34 -26.00 -12.93 5.65
N GLU A 35 -26.55 -12.59 4.47
CA GLU A 35 -28.00 -12.60 4.26
C GLU A 35 -28.59 -14.01 4.34
N LYS A 36 -27.93 -14.99 3.73
CA LYS A 36 -28.35 -16.40 3.73
C LYS A 36 -28.48 -16.99 5.15
N TYR A 37 -27.59 -16.61 6.07
CA TYR A 37 -27.52 -17.17 7.41
C TYR A 37 -28.06 -16.24 8.52
N ASP A 38 -28.64 -15.09 8.17
CA ASP A 38 -29.08 -14.08 9.16
C ASP A 38 -30.16 -14.62 10.12
N GLY A 39 -31.03 -15.51 9.62
CA GLY A 39 -32.08 -16.16 10.41
C GLY A 39 -31.65 -17.41 11.19
N ASP A 40 -30.37 -17.80 11.17
CA ASP A 40 -29.86 -18.98 11.88
C ASP A 40 -29.60 -18.66 13.36
N GLU A 41 -30.50 -19.08 14.25
CA GLU A 41 -30.43 -18.81 15.70
C GLU A 41 -29.39 -19.66 16.45
N ARG A 42 -28.74 -20.63 15.79
CA ARG A 42 -27.75 -21.50 16.44
C ARG A 42 -26.55 -20.65 16.84
N SER A 43 -26.16 -20.70 18.11
CA SER A 43 -25.08 -19.88 18.68
C SER A 43 -23.79 -19.89 17.86
N GLY A 44 -23.41 -21.04 17.28
CA GLY A 44 -22.26 -21.17 16.40
C GLY A 44 -22.40 -20.40 15.06
N ALA A 45 -23.58 -20.45 14.43
CA ALA A 45 -23.85 -19.74 13.19
C ALA A 45 -23.95 -18.23 13.42
N VAL A 46 -24.64 -17.81 14.48
CA VAL A 46 -24.70 -16.40 14.93
C VAL A 46 -23.30 -15.86 15.18
N THR A 47 -22.44 -16.61 15.87
CA THR A 47 -21.05 -16.20 16.14
C THR A 47 -20.25 -16.00 14.86
N ILE A 48 -20.36 -16.93 13.90
CA ILE A 48 -19.70 -16.82 12.59
C ILE A 48 -20.22 -15.58 11.84
N CYS A 49 -21.53 -15.40 11.75
CA CYS A 49 -22.12 -14.26 11.06
C CYS A 49 -21.67 -12.93 11.68
N ASN A 50 -21.67 -12.82 13.01
CA ASN A 50 -21.19 -11.62 13.70
C ASN A 50 -19.70 -11.35 13.44
N GLN A 51 -18.86 -12.39 13.43
CA GLN A 51 -17.44 -12.26 13.10
C GLN A 51 -17.24 -11.69 11.69
N TYR A 52 -17.91 -12.25 10.68
CA TYR A 52 -17.77 -11.80 9.29
C TYR A 52 -18.46 -10.47 9.02
N ARG A 53 -19.55 -10.15 9.72
CA ARG A 53 -20.19 -8.83 9.70
C ARG A 53 -19.25 -7.75 10.22
N ASN A 54 -18.59 -8.00 11.36
CA ASN A 54 -17.58 -7.08 11.89
C ASN A 54 -16.40 -6.93 10.90
N LYS A 55 -15.94 -8.03 10.30
CA LYS A 55 -14.87 -7.99 9.29
C LYS A 55 -15.26 -7.15 8.07
N ALA A 56 -16.48 -7.33 7.56
CA ALA A 56 -17.01 -6.57 6.43
C ALA A 56 -17.14 -5.08 6.77
N GLN A 57 -17.62 -4.73 7.96
CA GLN A 57 -17.68 -3.34 8.43
C GLN A 57 -16.30 -2.69 8.54
N MET A 58 -15.30 -3.41 9.07
CA MET A 58 -13.93 -2.89 9.17
C MET A 58 -13.30 -2.70 7.79
N LEU A 59 -13.54 -3.62 6.85
CA LEU A 59 -13.10 -3.48 5.47
C LEU A 59 -13.76 -2.27 4.79
N GLN A 60 -15.06 -2.06 5.00
CA GLN A 60 -15.77 -0.91 4.46
C GLN A 60 -15.18 0.42 4.96
N LYS A 61 -14.93 0.52 6.28
CA LYS A 61 -14.27 1.69 6.87
C LYS A 61 -12.87 1.93 6.29
N GLU A 62 -12.13 0.85 6.03
CA GLU A 62 -10.80 0.95 5.42
C GLU A 62 -10.88 1.47 3.99
N LEU A 63 -11.83 0.99 3.18
CA LEU A 63 -12.04 1.49 1.82
C LEU A 63 -12.43 2.97 1.80
N GLU A 64 -13.30 3.39 2.73
CA GLU A 64 -13.65 4.80 2.90
C GLU A 64 -12.44 5.66 3.29
N ARG A 65 -11.55 5.12 4.13
CA ARG A 65 -10.30 5.79 4.50
C ARG A 65 -9.38 5.93 3.28
N LEU A 66 -9.19 4.86 2.51
CA LEU A 66 -8.37 4.87 1.30
C LEU A 66 -8.91 5.82 0.24
N ALA A 67 -10.22 5.85 0.04
CA ALA A 67 -10.85 6.80 -0.88
C ALA A 67 -10.54 8.26 -0.49
N LYS A 68 -10.54 8.57 0.81
CA LYS A 68 -10.15 9.89 1.33
C LYS A 68 -8.65 10.19 1.19
N MET A 69 -7.79 9.18 1.01
CA MET A 69 -6.37 9.37 0.72
C MET A 69 -6.08 9.51 -0.77
N LYS A 70 -7.01 9.22 -1.67
CA LYS A 70 -6.80 9.31 -3.12
C LYS A 70 -7.07 10.71 -3.68
N ILE A 71 -7.00 11.76 -2.86
CA ILE A 71 -7.40 13.12 -3.25
C ILE A 71 -6.56 13.62 -4.43
N TYR A 72 -5.25 13.39 -4.40
CA TYR A 72 -4.35 13.88 -5.43
C TYR A 72 -4.36 13.00 -6.68
N GLU A 73 -4.51 11.68 -6.52
CA GLU A 73 -4.66 10.76 -7.64
C GLU A 73 -5.95 11.04 -8.41
N GLN A 74 -7.06 11.32 -7.72
CA GLN A 74 -8.31 11.75 -8.35
C GLN A 74 -8.19 13.12 -9.01
N LYS A 75 -7.54 14.09 -8.35
CA LYS A 75 -7.33 15.44 -8.90
C LYS A 75 -6.50 15.43 -10.17
N TYR A 76 -5.58 14.48 -10.32
CA TYR A 76 -4.67 14.37 -11.45
C TYR A 76 -4.93 13.13 -12.32
N ASN A 77 -6.14 12.59 -12.30
CA ASN A 77 -6.51 11.35 -13.00
C ASN A 77 -6.36 11.43 -14.55
N ASP A 78 -6.32 12.64 -15.10
CA ASP A 78 -6.07 12.87 -16.53
C ASP A 78 -4.62 12.52 -16.94
N TYR A 79 -3.70 12.45 -15.99
CA TYR A 79 -2.32 12.00 -16.22
C TYR A 79 -2.26 10.47 -16.19
N GLU A 80 -1.45 9.86 -17.04
CA GLU A 80 -1.37 8.40 -17.14
C GLU A 80 -0.46 7.83 -16.05
N TYR A 81 0.72 8.44 -15.89
CA TYR A 81 1.72 8.01 -14.91
C TYR A 81 1.90 9.05 -13.81
N ILE A 82 1.18 8.83 -12.70
CA ILE A 82 1.32 9.60 -11.45
C ILE A 82 2.37 8.91 -10.59
N CYS A 83 3.49 9.59 -10.34
CA CYS A 83 4.57 9.07 -9.51
C CYS A 83 4.56 9.72 -8.13
N GLY A 84 4.53 8.91 -7.07
CA GLY A 84 4.86 9.37 -5.72
C GLY A 84 6.37 9.36 -5.51
N ILE A 85 6.90 10.29 -4.71
CA ILE A 85 8.30 10.34 -4.31
C ILE A 85 8.42 10.72 -2.82
N ASP A 86 9.27 10.01 -2.10
CA ASP A 86 9.60 10.29 -0.69
C ASP A 86 11.06 9.89 -0.36
N GLU A 87 11.59 10.40 0.76
CA GLU A 87 12.94 10.12 1.25
C GLU A 87 13.01 9.63 2.69
N VAL A 88 14.10 8.92 3.02
CA VAL A 88 14.51 8.65 4.40
C VAL A 88 16.00 8.87 4.57
N GLY A 89 16.44 8.97 5.83
CA GLY A 89 17.85 9.15 6.17
C GLY A 89 18.28 10.62 6.36
N ARG A 90 17.32 11.57 6.41
CA ARG A 90 17.63 12.98 6.69
C ARG A 90 17.88 13.32 8.17
N GLY A 91 17.36 12.51 9.08
CA GLY A 91 17.44 12.72 10.53
C GLY A 91 18.52 11.92 11.28
N PRO A 92 18.86 10.67 10.89
CA PRO A 92 19.91 9.90 11.55
C PRO A 92 21.28 10.57 11.49
N PHE A 93 22.14 10.29 12.48
CA PHE A 93 23.51 10.80 12.55
C PHE A 93 24.47 10.15 11.54
N ALA A 94 24.17 8.93 11.09
CA ALA A 94 24.99 8.18 10.15
C ALA A 94 24.10 7.38 9.19
N GLY A 95 24.64 7.08 8.01
CA GLY A 95 23.98 6.33 6.95
C GLY A 95 23.60 7.20 5.74
N PRO A 96 23.29 6.57 4.61
CA PRO A 96 22.93 7.30 3.40
C PRO A 96 21.56 7.97 3.53
N VAL A 97 21.33 8.97 2.68
CA VAL A 97 19.96 9.38 2.34
C VAL A 97 19.51 8.55 1.14
N ILE A 98 18.28 8.03 1.22
CA ILE A 98 17.70 7.17 0.20
C ILE A 98 16.33 7.76 -0.16
N ALA A 99 16.02 7.78 -1.45
CA ALA A 99 14.71 8.15 -1.97
C ALA A 99 14.15 7.03 -2.84
N ALA A 100 12.82 6.94 -2.89
CA ALA A 100 12.13 6.06 -3.83
C ALA A 100 11.08 6.83 -4.62
N ALA A 101 10.83 6.33 -5.82
CA ALA A 101 9.84 6.83 -6.74
C ALA A 101 9.01 5.64 -7.25
N VAL A 102 7.67 5.74 -7.25
CA VAL A 102 6.79 4.68 -7.77
C VAL A 102 5.59 5.23 -8.49
N ILE A 103 5.26 4.50 -9.54
CA ILE A 103 4.04 4.64 -10.32
C ILE A 103 3.16 3.42 -10.03
N LEU A 104 1.98 3.67 -9.48
CA LEU A 104 0.93 2.65 -9.28
C LEU A 104 -0.10 2.73 -10.41
N PRO A 105 -0.82 1.63 -10.72
CA PRO A 105 -2.02 1.68 -11.55
C PRO A 105 -3.08 2.61 -10.96
N LYS A 106 -3.86 3.29 -11.82
CA LYS A 106 -4.92 4.23 -11.40
C LYS A 106 -5.93 3.60 -10.43
N ASP A 107 -6.35 2.38 -10.74
CA ASP A 107 -7.33 1.62 -9.95
C ASP A 107 -6.67 0.74 -8.88
N CYS A 108 -5.40 0.98 -8.54
CA CYS A 108 -4.69 0.17 -7.57
C CYS A 108 -5.32 0.32 -6.18
N GLU A 109 -5.69 -0.81 -5.58
CA GLU A 109 -6.11 -0.90 -4.19
C GLU A 109 -5.04 -1.65 -3.40
N ILE A 110 -4.44 -0.96 -2.44
CA ILE A 110 -3.48 -1.52 -1.49
C ILE A 110 -4.05 -1.24 -0.10
N LEU A 111 -4.58 -2.27 0.53
CA LEU A 111 -5.28 -2.13 1.80
C LEU A 111 -4.30 -1.80 2.93
N TYR A 112 -4.73 -0.95 3.86
CA TYR A 112 -3.98 -0.58 5.06
C TYR A 112 -2.71 0.24 4.78
N ILE A 113 -2.53 0.75 3.56
CA ILE A 113 -1.45 1.66 3.23
C ILE A 113 -1.61 2.97 4.03
N ASN A 114 -0.56 3.36 4.75
CA ASN A 114 -0.57 4.49 5.67
C ASN A 114 0.88 4.89 5.99
N ASP A 115 1.09 5.97 6.76
CA ASP A 115 2.41 6.31 7.33
C ASP A 115 3.01 5.08 8.02
N SER A 116 4.20 4.69 7.56
CA SER A 116 4.96 3.52 7.99
C SER A 116 5.30 3.55 9.48
N LYS A 117 5.28 4.73 10.11
CA LYS A 117 5.43 4.91 11.57
C LYS A 117 4.26 4.32 12.33
N GLN A 118 3.08 4.21 11.71
CA GLN A 118 1.88 3.64 12.29
C GLN A 118 1.75 2.13 12.05
N LEU A 119 2.66 1.55 11.27
CA LEU A 119 2.62 0.15 10.86
C LEU A 119 3.62 -0.72 11.64
N SER A 120 3.22 -1.97 11.92
CA SER A 120 4.13 -2.98 12.44
C SER A 120 5.13 -3.42 11.37
N GLU A 121 6.27 -3.96 11.78
CA GLU A 121 7.30 -4.45 10.87
C GLU A 121 6.79 -5.49 9.88
N LYS A 122 6.10 -6.52 10.37
CA LYS A 122 5.49 -7.54 9.53
C LYS A 122 4.54 -6.93 8.50
N LYS A 123 3.75 -5.93 8.90
CA LYS A 123 2.78 -5.31 8.00
C LYS A 123 3.48 -4.50 6.90
N ARG A 124 4.62 -3.88 7.21
CA ARG A 124 5.47 -3.17 6.26
C ARG A 124 6.05 -4.11 5.20
N GLU A 125 6.52 -5.29 5.59
CA GLU A 125 7.03 -6.31 4.65
C GLU A 125 5.92 -6.82 3.72
N GLU A 126 4.74 -7.15 4.26
CA GLU A 126 3.58 -7.55 3.45
C GLU A 126 3.18 -6.45 2.43
N LEU A 127 3.18 -5.19 2.87
CA LEU A 127 2.86 -4.06 2.01
C LEU A 127 3.93 -3.81 0.95
N TYR A 128 5.21 -4.04 1.26
CA TYR A 128 6.28 -3.93 0.27
C TYR A 128 6.05 -4.88 -0.90
N ASP A 129 5.86 -6.17 -0.60
CA ASP A 129 5.63 -7.18 -1.65
C ASP A 129 4.38 -6.84 -2.46
N GLU A 130 3.33 -6.35 -1.81
CA GLU A 130 2.10 -5.90 -2.47
C GLU A 130 2.31 -4.67 -3.36
N ILE A 131 3.07 -3.67 -2.91
CA ILE A 131 3.38 -2.46 -3.67
C ILE A 131 4.23 -2.81 -4.90
N ILE A 132 5.32 -3.55 -4.72
CA ILE A 132 6.25 -3.88 -5.81
C ILE A 132 5.59 -4.78 -6.84
N SER A 133 4.77 -5.76 -6.42
CA SER A 133 4.07 -6.63 -7.36
C SER A 133 2.99 -5.91 -8.18
N LYS A 134 2.40 -4.85 -7.65
CA LYS A 134 1.36 -4.04 -8.34
C LYS A 134 1.92 -2.83 -9.07
N ALA A 135 3.12 -2.36 -8.74
CA ALA A 135 3.71 -1.16 -9.32
C ALA A 135 3.96 -1.32 -10.82
N ILE A 136 3.63 -0.27 -11.59
CA ILE A 136 3.98 -0.18 -13.01
C ILE A 136 5.48 0.01 -13.15
N ALA A 137 6.05 0.88 -12.32
CA ALA A 137 7.47 1.12 -12.24
C ALA A 137 7.85 1.60 -10.84
N TYR A 138 9.07 1.28 -10.43
CA TYR A 138 9.69 1.81 -9.23
C TYR A 138 11.16 2.10 -9.48
N GLY A 139 11.71 3.08 -8.75
CA GLY A 139 13.11 3.48 -8.81
C GLY A 139 13.60 3.86 -7.42
N ILE A 140 14.86 3.54 -7.14
CA ILE A 140 15.50 3.82 -5.85
C ILE A 140 16.77 4.62 -6.13
N GLY A 141 16.99 5.68 -5.36
CA GLY A 141 18.20 6.49 -5.42
C GLY A 141 18.83 6.61 -4.04
N SER A 142 20.16 6.56 -3.98
CA SER A 142 20.91 6.69 -2.73
C SER A 142 22.07 7.66 -2.89
N VAL A 143 22.38 8.36 -1.79
CA VAL A 143 23.55 9.22 -1.66
C VAL A 143 24.28 8.85 -0.36
N PRO A 144 25.56 8.43 -0.44
CA PRO A 144 26.33 7.95 0.71
C PRO A 144 26.78 9.10 1.64
N PRO A 145 27.13 8.79 2.91
CA PRO A 145 27.50 9.81 3.91
C PRO A 145 28.59 10.77 3.47
N ASN A 146 29.67 10.28 2.85
CA ASN A 146 30.77 11.12 2.37
C ASN A 146 30.30 12.20 1.40
N GLN A 147 29.34 11.87 0.51
CA GLN A 147 28.77 12.83 -0.41
C GLN A 147 27.80 13.79 0.32
N ILE A 148 27.05 13.32 1.33
CA ILE A 148 26.20 14.18 2.17
C ILE A 148 27.03 15.29 2.84
N ASP A 149 28.20 14.94 3.36
CA ASP A 149 29.10 15.88 4.03
C ASP A 149 29.62 16.96 3.06
N GLU A 150 29.83 16.62 1.79
CA GLU A 150 30.28 17.54 0.75
C GLU A 150 29.18 18.53 0.29
N ILE A 151 27.96 18.03 0.05
CA ILE A 151 26.90 18.81 -0.61
C ILE A 151 25.77 19.24 0.33
N ASN A 152 25.83 18.88 1.61
CA ASN A 152 24.78 18.99 2.64
C ASN A 152 23.55 18.09 2.43
N ILE A 153 22.83 17.86 3.54
CA ILE A 153 21.70 16.93 3.58
C ILE A 153 20.53 17.29 2.65
N LEU A 154 20.31 18.60 2.40
CA LEU A 154 19.22 19.03 1.52
C LEU A 154 19.54 18.70 0.06
N GLN A 155 20.76 18.99 -0.40
CA GLN A 155 21.15 18.69 -1.77
C GLN A 155 21.30 17.19 -2.00
N ALA A 156 21.82 16.46 -1.01
CA ALA A 156 21.90 15.01 -1.05
C ALA A 156 20.51 14.37 -1.18
N THR A 157 19.49 14.93 -0.50
CA THR A 157 18.09 14.51 -0.66
C THR A 157 17.63 14.70 -2.10
N TYR A 158 17.85 15.89 -2.68
CA TYR A 158 17.47 16.15 -4.08
C TYR A 158 18.22 15.26 -5.08
N GLU A 159 19.49 14.95 -4.81
CA GLU A 159 20.24 14.02 -5.64
C GLU A 159 19.70 12.58 -5.53
N ALA A 160 19.38 12.10 -4.32
CA ALA A 160 18.75 10.80 -4.14
C ALA A 160 17.41 10.72 -4.88
N MET A 161 16.56 11.76 -4.78
CA MET A 161 15.29 11.82 -5.50
C MET A 161 15.47 11.84 -7.01
N ARG A 162 16.44 12.61 -7.54
CA ARG A 162 16.77 12.59 -8.98
C ARG A 162 17.23 11.22 -9.45
N LYS A 163 18.07 10.53 -8.67
CA LYS A 163 18.49 9.15 -8.95
C LYS A 163 17.30 8.19 -8.95
N ALA A 164 16.38 8.32 -7.99
CA ALA A 164 15.17 7.50 -7.92
C ALA A 164 14.29 7.68 -9.16
N ILE A 165 14.05 8.93 -9.59
CA ILE A 165 13.32 9.25 -10.83
C ILE A 165 14.04 8.68 -12.04
N GLY A 166 15.36 8.87 -12.15
CA GLY A 166 16.16 8.39 -13.27
C GLY A 166 16.20 6.86 -13.40
N ASN A 167 15.97 6.15 -12.29
CA ASN A 167 15.93 4.69 -12.25
C ASN A 167 14.54 4.10 -12.57
N LEU A 168 13.51 4.93 -12.80
CA LEU A 168 12.22 4.45 -13.26
C LEU A 168 12.30 3.94 -14.71
N LYS A 169 11.73 2.76 -14.95
CA LYS A 169 11.59 2.20 -16.30
C LYS A 169 10.54 2.91 -17.16
N VAL A 170 9.64 3.66 -16.52
CA VAL A 170 8.56 4.43 -17.14
C VAL A 170 8.70 5.88 -16.71
N ARG A 171 8.70 6.81 -17.67
CA ARG A 171 8.76 8.25 -17.37
C ARG A 171 7.43 8.71 -16.77
N PRO A 172 7.41 9.31 -15.57
CA PRO A 172 6.20 9.92 -15.01
C PRO A 172 5.73 11.13 -15.82
N ASP A 173 4.42 11.36 -15.84
CA ASP A 173 3.85 12.60 -16.35
C ASP A 173 3.80 13.69 -15.26
N ILE A 174 3.61 13.27 -14.00
CA ILE A 174 3.51 14.15 -12.85
C ILE A 174 4.14 13.49 -11.60
N LEU A 175 4.82 14.30 -10.80
CA LEU A 175 5.41 13.90 -9.53
C LEU A 175 4.60 14.49 -8.36
N LEU A 176 4.19 13.63 -7.45
CA LEU A 176 3.62 13.97 -6.16
C LEU A 176 4.72 13.82 -5.11
N ASN A 177 5.17 14.94 -4.55
CA ASN A 177 6.31 14.99 -3.64
C ASN A 177 5.84 15.35 -2.22
N ASP A 178 6.44 14.77 -1.17
CA ASP A 178 6.19 15.23 0.19
C ASP A 178 6.93 16.55 0.47
N ALA A 179 6.17 17.64 0.56
CA ALA A 179 6.60 18.99 0.94
C ALA A 179 7.75 19.65 0.13
N VAL A 180 8.32 19.01 -0.89
CA VAL A 180 9.50 19.54 -1.63
C VAL A 180 9.29 19.67 -3.14
N THR A 181 10.03 20.59 -3.75
CA THR A 181 10.23 20.66 -5.20
C THR A 181 11.67 20.29 -5.50
N ILE A 182 11.87 19.31 -6.39
CA ILE A 182 13.17 18.74 -6.73
C ILE A 182 13.79 19.60 -7.83
N PRO A 183 14.91 20.31 -7.58
CA PRO A 183 15.58 21.11 -8.60
C PRO A 183 16.16 20.25 -9.72
N GLY A 184 16.16 20.77 -10.95
CA GLY A 184 16.74 20.08 -12.10
C GLY A 184 15.90 18.92 -12.66
N VAL A 185 14.62 18.84 -12.30
CA VAL A 185 13.64 17.90 -12.87
C VAL A 185 12.62 18.70 -13.67
N ASP A 186 12.47 18.33 -14.94
CA ASP A 186 11.58 18.98 -15.93
C ASP A 186 10.14 18.45 -15.92
N ILE A 187 9.89 17.35 -15.19
CA ILE A 187 8.57 16.77 -14.98
C ILE A 187 7.73 17.71 -14.10
N LYS A 188 6.42 17.79 -14.35
CA LYS A 188 5.51 18.57 -13.50
C LYS A 188 5.54 18.04 -12.07
N GLN A 189 5.71 18.94 -11.09
CA GLN A 189 5.81 18.58 -9.67
C GLN A 189 4.70 19.21 -8.86
N VAL A 190 4.17 18.47 -7.90
CA VAL A 190 3.17 18.93 -6.94
C VAL A 190 3.69 18.66 -5.54
N PRO A 191 4.21 19.68 -4.84
CA PRO A 191 4.57 19.55 -3.44
C PRO A 191 3.31 19.47 -2.58
N ILE A 192 3.22 18.45 -1.73
CA ILE A 192 2.05 18.20 -0.88
C ILE A 192 2.49 18.21 0.57
N ILE A 193 1.89 19.07 1.39
CA ILE A 193 2.10 19.05 2.84
C ILE A 193 1.35 17.86 3.45
N LYS A 194 2.08 16.97 4.13
CA LYS A 194 1.56 15.69 4.67
C LYS A 194 1.04 14.82 3.53
N GLY A 195 1.91 14.56 2.55
CA GLY A 195 1.58 13.82 1.34
C GLY A 195 1.18 12.38 1.62
N ASP A 196 1.88 11.74 2.55
CA ASP A 196 1.60 10.41 3.10
C ASP A 196 0.14 10.18 3.52
N ALA A 197 -0.52 11.20 4.09
CA ALA A 197 -1.90 11.11 4.55
C ALA A 197 -2.93 11.46 3.46
N LYS A 198 -2.51 12.00 2.31
CA LYS A 198 -3.38 12.59 1.29
C LYS A 198 -3.21 12.04 -0.11
N SER A 199 -2.18 11.22 -0.34
CA SER A 199 -1.83 10.60 -1.61
C SER A 199 -1.41 9.17 -1.34
N VAL A 200 -2.09 8.21 -1.97
CA VAL A 200 -1.70 6.80 -1.90
C VAL A 200 -0.37 6.56 -2.63
N SER A 201 -0.06 7.34 -3.66
CA SER A 201 1.23 7.26 -4.35
C SER A 201 2.37 7.68 -3.44
N ILE A 202 2.21 8.74 -2.64
CA ILE A 202 3.22 9.12 -1.62
C ILE A 202 3.22 8.12 -0.46
N ALA A 203 2.06 7.67 0.02
CA ALA A 203 1.99 6.69 1.10
C ALA A 203 2.65 5.34 0.73
N ALA A 204 2.54 4.94 -0.54
CA ALA A 204 3.27 3.79 -1.06
C ALA A 204 4.78 4.01 -0.98
N MET A 205 5.23 5.27 -1.13
CA MET A 205 6.63 5.68 -1.05
C MET A 205 7.15 5.82 0.34
N ASP A 206 6.34 5.66 1.38
CA ASP A 206 6.87 5.65 2.74
C ASP A 206 7.84 4.47 2.91
N LEU A 207 9.10 4.85 2.77
CA LEU A 207 10.21 4.04 2.31
C LEU A 207 10.72 3.11 3.42
N ARG A 208 10.25 3.27 4.66
CA ARG A 208 10.50 2.28 5.72
C ARG A 208 9.80 0.95 5.46
N SER A 209 8.74 0.95 4.65
CA SER A 209 8.14 -0.27 4.15
C SER A 209 8.99 -0.89 3.04
N ILE A 210 9.58 -0.06 2.18
CA ILE A 210 10.34 -0.49 1.00
C ILE A 210 11.79 -0.90 1.31
N LEU A 211 12.49 -0.24 2.25
CA LEU A 211 13.93 -0.44 2.47
C LEU A 211 14.30 -1.52 3.47
N LYS A 212 13.41 -1.97 4.36
CA LYS A 212 13.78 -3.02 5.32
C LYS A 212 13.97 -4.40 4.66
N PRO A 213 13.17 -4.82 3.67
CA PRO A 213 13.50 -6.01 2.88
C PRO A 213 14.84 -5.84 2.14
N LEU A 214 15.11 -4.62 1.66
CA LEU A 214 16.40 -4.25 1.07
C LEU A 214 17.53 -4.22 2.10
N SER A 215 17.27 -4.12 3.41
CA SER A 215 18.30 -4.26 4.45
C SER A 215 18.82 -5.70 4.59
N ASN A 216 18.05 -6.70 4.17
CA ASN A 216 18.45 -8.10 4.24
C ASN A 216 19.02 -8.63 2.92
N THR A 217 18.81 -7.94 1.79
CA THR A 217 19.27 -8.40 0.47
C THR A 217 20.17 -7.39 -0.25
N VAL A 218 19.98 -6.09 -0.03
CA VAL A 218 20.69 -5.02 -0.75
C VAL A 218 21.69 -4.28 0.15
N LEU A 219 21.43 -4.10 1.46
CA LEU A 219 22.45 -3.61 2.39
C LEU A 219 23.67 -4.51 2.48
N PRO A 220 23.64 -5.85 2.36
CA PRO A 220 24.88 -6.62 2.27
C PRO A 220 25.70 -6.27 1.03
N GLN A 221 25.06 -5.90 -0.09
CA GLN A 221 25.78 -5.46 -1.29
C GLN A 221 26.25 -3.99 -1.20
N PHE A 222 25.51 -3.13 -0.50
CA PHE A 222 25.87 -1.72 -0.28
C PHE A 222 26.79 -1.48 0.95
N ILE A 223 26.85 -2.40 1.90
CA ILE A 223 27.81 -2.40 3.03
C ILE A 223 29.14 -3.04 2.60
N VAL A 224 29.14 -3.96 1.62
CA VAL A 224 30.39 -4.55 1.08
C VAL A 224 31.22 -3.57 0.26
N GLU A 225 30.66 -2.45 -0.20
CA GLU A 225 31.44 -1.35 -0.81
C GLU A 225 31.86 -0.24 0.18
N LEU A 226 31.53 -0.38 1.48
CA LEU A 226 31.78 0.65 2.51
C LEU A 226 32.51 0.11 3.76
N LEU A 227 33.14 -1.07 3.66
CA LEU A 227 34.20 -1.59 4.55
C LEU A 227 35.40 -2.05 3.72
#